data_AF-A0A937R9F4-F1
#
_entry.id   AF-A0A937R9F4-F1
#
_cell.length_a   1.000
_cell.length_b   1.000
_cell.length_c   1.000
_cell.angle_alpha   90.00
_cell.angle_beta   90.00
_cell.angle_gamma   90.00
#
_symmetry.space_group_name_H-M   'P 1'
#
loop_
_entity.id
_entity.type
_entity.pdbx_description
1 polymer ?
#
loop_
_entity_poly.entity_id
_entity_poly.type
_entity_poly.pdbx_seq_one_letter_code
_entity_poly.pdbx_strand_id
1 'polypeptide(L)'
;MKTQHQDRIGHFCFPILLAMLIILAFCVQAVADVEVDKEKPSLGIQLLFKKYLSVSDKTIPEFQTANSNVYSNNSAHSTEYPGWIVGKWKIKPDGLFFENWRYRNTTYEILFFTKAKLAQMIYDLALFSKDLDKSVSLARFKRGAQGFHYSTELVVTWANDLAKRQQNIASAGATTFLEKLHNDKVLFKSEGSCRATGKVQHIIGAAPGKKRSLALNLNHERWHVMWDENAQFRELYLGKWQSLSDSQKRTLLQGFIGYNQEREMQIVEEWAVKENEREPLQN
;
A
#
# COMPACT_ATOMS: atom_id res chain seq x y z
N MET A 1 20.76 -40.43 52.04
CA MET A 1 20.95 -40.66 50.57
C MET A 1 20.19 -39.51 49.89
N LYS A 2 20.81 -38.54 49.18
CA LYS A 2 21.44 -38.63 47.83
C LYS A 2 20.51 -39.37 46.85
N THR A 3 20.05 -38.83 45.72
CA THR A 3 20.46 -37.71 44.80
C THR A 3 19.21 -36.90 44.37
N GLN A 4 19.18 -35.64 43.87
CA GLN A 4 20.04 -34.71 43.12
C GLN A 4 20.03 -34.80 41.57
N HIS A 5 19.30 -33.85 40.95
CA HIS A 5 19.42 -33.22 39.61
C HIS A 5 18.45 -32.00 39.66
N GLN A 6 18.74 -30.71 39.37
CA GLN A 6 19.77 -30.00 38.56
C GLN A 6 19.80 -30.47 37.10
N ASP A 7 19.65 -29.66 36.05
CA ASP A 7 19.62 -28.19 35.85
C ASP A 7 18.55 -27.87 34.77
N ARG A 8 18.17 -26.64 34.38
CA ARG A 8 18.75 -25.29 34.56
C ARG A 8 17.66 -24.19 34.49
N ILE A 9 18.05 -22.92 34.63
CA ILE A 9 17.25 -21.71 34.34
C ILE A 9 17.78 -21.04 33.06
N GLY A 10 16.89 -20.41 32.28
CA GLY A 10 17.25 -19.55 31.13
C GLY A 10 16.32 -18.35 31.01
N HIS A 11 16.75 -17.20 31.53
CA HIS A 11 16.04 -15.92 31.37
C HIS A 11 15.98 -15.49 29.90
N PHE A 12 14.89 -14.84 29.47
CA PHE A 12 14.97 -13.58 28.70
C PHE A 12 13.67 -12.75 28.81
N CYS A 13 13.85 -11.44 28.93
CA CYS A 13 12.87 -10.36 29.17
C CYS A 13 11.61 -10.43 28.27
N PHE A 14 10.40 -9.99 28.63
CA PHE A 14 9.90 -9.05 29.65
C PHE A 14 10.36 -7.57 29.58
N PRO A 15 10.25 -6.87 28.41
CA PRO A 15 10.19 -5.41 28.41
C PRO A 15 9.03 -4.80 27.60
N ILE A 16 8.14 -5.61 26.99
CA ILE A 16 7.07 -5.09 26.09
C ILE A 16 5.78 -4.75 26.86
N LEU A 17 5.50 -5.39 28.00
CA LEU A 17 4.30 -5.10 28.80
C LEU A 17 4.42 -3.84 29.67
N LEU A 18 5.65 -3.41 30.01
CA LEU A 18 5.89 -2.28 30.92
C LEU A 18 5.86 -0.91 30.20
N ALA A 19 6.26 -0.86 28.93
CA ALA A 19 6.31 0.37 28.14
C ALA A 19 4.92 0.95 27.80
N MET A 20 3.87 0.12 27.72
CA MET A 20 2.50 0.59 27.45
C MET A 20 1.76 1.08 28.70
N LEU A 21 2.19 0.69 29.91
CA LEU A 21 1.57 1.13 31.17
C LEU A 21 2.01 2.55 31.59
N ILE A 22 3.24 2.95 31.27
CA ILE A 22 3.75 4.30 31.59
C ILE A 22 3.05 5.38 30.75
N ILE A 23 2.70 5.09 29.50
CA ILE A 23 1.99 6.03 28.62
C ILE A 23 0.54 6.26 29.09
N LEU A 24 -0.13 5.24 29.63
CA LEU A 24 -1.48 5.37 30.20
C LEU A 24 -1.51 6.14 31.53
N ALA A 25 -0.46 6.04 32.35
CA ALA A 25 -0.35 6.83 33.58
C ALA A 25 -0.17 8.34 33.31
N PHE A 26 0.63 8.72 32.31
CA PHE A 26 0.85 10.13 31.97
C PHE A 26 -0.33 10.80 31.24
N CYS A 27 -1.24 10.04 30.61
CA CYS A 27 -2.43 10.62 29.97
C CYS A 27 -3.57 10.93 30.95
N VAL A 28 -3.58 10.39 32.17
CA VAL A 28 -4.65 10.66 33.17
C VAL A 28 -4.37 11.93 33.98
N GLN A 29 -3.10 12.31 34.15
CA GLN A 29 -2.71 13.51 34.92
C GLN A 29 -2.79 14.83 34.13
N ALA A 30 -3.13 14.77 32.82
CA ALA A 30 -3.15 15.93 31.92
C ALA A 30 -4.56 16.31 31.42
N VAL A 31 -5.62 15.75 32.02
CA VAL A 31 -7.03 16.04 31.69
C VAL A 31 -7.83 16.37 32.97
N ALA A 32 -7.16 17.08 33.88
CA ALA A 32 -7.73 17.54 35.15
C ALA A 32 -7.22 18.96 35.47
N ASP A 33 -7.31 19.86 34.49
CA ASP A 33 -7.37 21.31 34.63
C ASP A 33 -7.79 21.91 33.26
N VAL A 34 -8.33 23.13 33.26
CA VAL A 34 -9.01 23.81 32.14
C VAL A 34 -10.44 23.30 31.86
N GLU A 35 -11.36 23.73 32.73
CA GLU A 35 -12.79 23.83 32.44
C GLU A 35 -13.11 25.25 31.89
N VAL A 36 -14.20 25.39 31.11
CA VAL A 36 -14.76 26.65 30.57
C VAL A 36 -13.90 27.30 29.45
N ASP A 37 -14.40 27.52 28.21
CA ASP A 37 -15.65 28.21 27.89
C ASP A 37 -16.32 27.77 26.56
N LYS A 38 -17.58 28.16 26.37
CA LYS A 38 -18.38 27.92 25.16
C LYS A 38 -18.54 29.21 24.36
N GLU A 39 -18.00 29.30 23.13
CA GLU A 39 -18.71 29.94 21.99
C GLU A 39 -17.99 29.82 20.63
N LYS A 40 -18.79 29.66 19.57
CA LYS A 40 -18.59 29.98 18.13
C LYS A 40 -17.29 29.55 17.40
N PRO A 41 -17.38 28.89 16.21
CA PRO A 41 -16.21 28.60 15.37
C PRO A 41 -15.63 29.89 14.77
N SER A 42 -14.30 30.04 14.85
CA SER A 42 -13.60 31.26 14.43
C SER A 42 -13.44 31.39 12.90
N LEU A 43 -13.36 32.63 12.44
CA LEU A 43 -13.33 33.03 11.02
C LEU A 43 -12.12 32.50 10.20
N GLY A 44 -11.12 31.89 10.84
CA GLY A 44 -9.85 31.51 10.21
C GLY A 44 -9.94 30.37 9.19
N ILE A 45 -10.95 29.49 9.28
CA ILE A 45 -11.06 28.32 8.40
C ILE A 45 -11.72 28.65 7.05
N GLN A 46 -12.53 29.71 6.96
CA GLN A 46 -13.19 30.11 5.71
C GLN A 46 -12.27 30.87 4.73
N LEU A 47 -11.15 31.42 5.22
CA LEU A 47 -10.21 32.21 4.39
C LEU A 47 -9.24 31.35 3.56
N LEU A 48 -8.99 30.10 3.93
CA LEU A 48 -8.11 29.19 3.18
C LEU A 48 -8.76 28.63 1.89
N PHE A 49 -10.09 28.58 1.81
CA PHE A 49 -10.79 28.05 0.63
C PHE A 49 -10.95 29.05 -0.53
N LYS A 50 -10.72 30.36 -0.31
CA LYS A 50 -10.90 31.38 -1.35
C LYS A 50 -9.66 31.62 -2.23
N LYS A 51 -8.47 31.17 -1.80
CA LYS A 51 -7.19 31.44 -2.49
C LYS A 51 -6.92 30.53 -3.70
N TYR A 52 -7.65 29.43 -3.87
CA TYR A 52 -7.43 28.44 -4.94
C TYR A 52 -8.39 28.57 -6.15
N LEU A 53 -9.29 29.55 -6.16
CA LEU A 53 -10.34 29.69 -7.20
C LEU A 53 -10.50 31.11 -7.76
N SER A 54 -9.48 31.98 -7.65
CA SER A 54 -9.56 33.35 -8.19
C SER A 54 -8.22 33.95 -8.64
N VAL A 55 -7.67 33.45 -9.75
CA VAL A 55 -6.86 34.27 -10.67
C VAL A 55 -7.19 33.85 -12.10
N SER A 56 -7.96 34.67 -12.82
CA SER A 56 -7.89 34.75 -14.27
C SER A 56 -7.32 36.12 -14.66
N ASP A 57 -6.80 36.20 -15.88
CA ASP A 57 -6.62 37.41 -16.68
C ASP A 57 -5.90 38.61 -16.05
N LYS A 58 -4.56 38.65 -16.21
CA LYS A 58 -3.86 39.87 -16.63
C LYS A 58 -2.84 39.58 -17.72
N THR A 59 -2.98 40.29 -18.83
CA THR A 59 -2.17 40.30 -20.06
C THR A 59 -0.76 40.89 -19.87
N ILE A 60 0.14 40.64 -20.86
CA ILE A 60 1.29 41.45 -21.37
C ILE A 60 2.52 40.54 -21.64
N PRO A 61 3.24 40.63 -22.78
CA PRO A 61 2.87 41.01 -24.15
C PRO A 61 3.27 39.92 -25.20
N GLU A 62 3.06 40.20 -26.49
CA GLU A 62 3.50 39.34 -27.60
C GLU A 62 5.03 39.27 -27.77
N PHE A 63 5.54 38.11 -28.17
CA PHE A 63 6.73 37.99 -29.01
C PHE A 63 6.51 36.87 -30.04
N GLN A 64 6.72 37.17 -31.33
CA GLN A 64 6.28 36.31 -32.44
C GLN A 64 7.33 35.26 -32.85
N THR A 65 6.86 34.01 -32.90
CA THR A 65 7.18 32.92 -33.84
C THR A 65 8.59 32.77 -34.45
N ALA A 66 9.17 31.58 -34.27
CA ALA A 66 9.86 30.85 -35.34
C ALA A 66 9.83 29.31 -35.11
N ASN A 67 8.88 28.64 -35.76
CA ASN A 67 8.79 27.22 -36.12
C ASN A 67 9.75 26.18 -35.47
N SER A 68 9.16 25.29 -34.67
CA SER A 68 9.60 23.89 -34.56
C SER A 68 8.41 22.94 -34.80
N ASN A 69 8.07 22.72 -36.07
CA ASN A 69 7.15 21.65 -36.44
C ASN A 69 7.89 20.31 -36.45
N VAL A 70 7.36 19.36 -35.68
CA VAL A 70 7.46 17.88 -35.73
C VAL A 70 7.69 17.34 -34.31
N TYR A 71 6.60 17.12 -33.60
CA TYR A 71 6.33 15.84 -32.94
C TYR A 71 4.81 15.62 -33.01
N SER A 72 4.39 14.65 -33.80
CA SER A 72 2.99 14.30 -33.98
C SER A 72 2.42 13.71 -32.68
N ASN A 73 1.49 14.43 -32.06
CA ASN A 73 0.69 13.91 -30.94
C ASN A 73 -0.05 12.64 -31.36
N ASN A 74 0.44 11.48 -30.92
CA ASN A 74 -0.23 10.18 -31.05
C ASN A 74 -0.05 9.36 -29.76
N SER A 75 -0.31 9.98 -28.60
CA SER A 75 -0.60 9.23 -27.37
C SER A 75 -2.11 8.95 -27.32
N ALA A 76 -2.55 7.90 -28.01
CA ALA A 76 -3.92 7.42 -27.89
C ALA A 76 -4.16 6.99 -26.43
N HIS A 77 -4.97 7.75 -25.69
CA HIS A 77 -5.39 7.37 -24.35
C HIS A 77 -6.16 6.05 -24.43
N SER A 78 -5.58 4.97 -23.89
CA SER A 78 -6.27 3.70 -23.72
C SER A 78 -7.44 3.89 -22.75
N THR A 79 -8.67 3.95 -23.28
CA THR A 79 -9.89 4.22 -22.51
C THR A 79 -10.42 3.01 -21.73
N GLU A 80 -9.84 1.82 -21.90
CA GLU A 80 -10.29 0.61 -21.19
C GLU A 80 -9.68 0.49 -19.77
N TYR A 81 -10.57 0.34 -18.78
CA TYR A 81 -10.20 0.06 -17.39
C TYR A 81 -10.42 -1.41 -17.01
N PRO A 82 -9.39 -2.26 -17.09
CA PRO A 82 -9.33 -3.50 -16.32
C PRO A 82 -8.94 -3.15 -14.88
N GLY A 83 -9.84 -2.47 -14.16
CA GLY A 83 -9.62 -2.01 -12.80
C GLY A 83 -10.92 -2.06 -12.02
N TRP A 84 -10.84 -2.06 -10.68
CA TRP A 84 -12.03 -2.27 -9.87
C TRP A 84 -12.18 -1.32 -8.69
N ILE A 85 -13.34 -0.66 -8.61
CA ILE A 85 -13.72 0.20 -7.49
C ILE A 85 -14.64 -0.59 -6.54
N VAL A 86 -14.21 -0.73 -5.29
CA VAL A 86 -14.86 -1.57 -4.28
C VAL A 86 -15.56 -0.71 -3.22
N GLY A 87 -16.86 -0.94 -3.02
CA GLY A 87 -17.65 -0.31 -1.97
C GLY A 87 -18.52 0.86 -2.43
N LYS A 88 -19.18 1.52 -1.47
CA LYS A 88 -20.15 2.59 -1.74
C LYS A 88 -19.46 3.96 -1.70
N TRP A 89 -19.25 4.54 -2.87
CA TRP A 89 -18.67 5.88 -3.04
C TRP A 89 -19.76 6.93 -3.30
N LYS A 90 -19.60 8.14 -2.74
CA LYS A 90 -20.43 9.30 -3.12
C LYS A 90 -20.02 9.86 -4.48
N ILE A 91 -18.71 9.96 -4.69
CA ILE A 91 -18.05 10.28 -5.96
C ILE A 91 -17.00 9.17 -6.13
N LYS A 92 -17.02 8.48 -7.27
CA LYS A 92 -16.06 7.42 -7.55
C LYS A 92 -14.68 8.03 -7.85
N PRO A 93 -13.58 7.39 -7.39
CA PRO A 93 -12.21 7.85 -7.67
C PRO A 93 -11.72 7.48 -9.08
N ASP A 94 -12.61 7.48 -10.09
CA ASP A 94 -12.28 7.06 -11.47
C ASP A 94 -11.13 7.88 -12.07
N GLY A 95 -10.87 9.10 -11.59
CA GLY A 95 -9.76 9.95 -12.03
C GLY A 95 -8.36 9.39 -11.73
N LEU A 96 -8.15 8.70 -10.60
CA LEU A 96 -6.83 8.18 -10.19
C LEU A 96 -6.29 7.12 -11.15
N PHE A 97 -7.23 6.44 -11.78
CA PHE A 97 -7.05 5.37 -12.73
C PHE A 97 -6.41 5.89 -14.03
N PHE A 98 -6.76 7.10 -14.49
CA PHE A 98 -6.28 7.75 -15.74
C PHE A 98 -4.87 8.37 -15.64
N GLU A 99 -4.20 8.21 -14.50
CA GLU A 99 -2.80 8.60 -14.37
C GLU A 99 -1.94 7.77 -15.33
N ASN A 100 -1.19 8.46 -16.19
CA ASN A 100 -0.41 7.82 -17.25
C ASN A 100 0.99 7.48 -16.70
N TRP A 101 1.21 6.20 -16.41
CA TRP A 101 2.46 5.70 -15.85
C TRP A 101 2.91 4.40 -16.54
N ARG A 102 4.23 4.18 -16.55
CA ARG A 102 4.92 3.22 -17.43
C ARG A 102 4.35 1.80 -17.46
N TYR A 103 3.93 1.26 -16.31
CA TYR A 103 3.41 -0.12 -16.17
C TYR A 103 1.89 -0.19 -15.99
N ARG A 104 1.17 0.90 -16.28
CA ARG A 104 -0.30 0.95 -16.19
C ARG A 104 -0.96 -0.18 -16.98
N ASN A 105 -0.48 -0.49 -18.18
CA ASN A 105 -1.08 -1.48 -19.07
C ASN A 105 -0.85 -2.94 -18.64
N THR A 106 0.13 -3.20 -17.76
CA THR A 106 0.42 -4.55 -17.20
C THR A 106 0.02 -4.67 -15.73
N THR A 107 -0.68 -3.67 -15.18
CA THR A 107 -1.10 -3.60 -13.78
C THR A 107 -2.62 -3.52 -13.66
N TYR A 108 -3.21 -4.40 -12.85
CA TYR A 108 -4.62 -4.37 -12.48
C TYR A 108 -4.79 -3.64 -11.14
N GLU A 109 -5.46 -2.49 -11.16
CA GLU A 109 -5.58 -1.59 -10.01
C GLU A 109 -6.95 -1.70 -9.31
N ILE A 110 -6.95 -1.78 -7.97
CA ILE A 110 -8.18 -1.93 -7.16
C ILE A 110 -8.32 -0.82 -6.11
N LEU A 111 -9.39 -0.02 -6.20
CA LEU A 111 -9.62 1.15 -5.35
C LEU A 111 -10.71 0.85 -4.31
N PHE A 112 -10.32 0.73 -3.05
CA PHE A 112 -11.19 0.35 -1.95
C PHE A 112 -11.73 1.56 -1.18
N PHE A 113 -13.05 1.58 -0.95
CA PHE A 113 -13.68 2.61 -0.12
C PHE A 113 -13.19 2.60 1.33
N THR A 114 -12.83 1.42 1.86
CA THR A 114 -12.30 1.29 3.22
C THR A 114 -11.21 0.24 3.32
N LYS A 115 -10.25 0.48 4.23
CA LYS A 115 -9.26 -0.51 4.69
C LYS A 115 -9.88 -1.85 5.03
N ALA A 116 -11.06 -1.82 5.68
CA ALA A 116 -11.73 -3.03 6.14
C ALA A 116 -12.24 -3.91 4.99
N LYS A 117 -12.57 -3.31 3.83
CA LYS A 117 -12.88 -4.05 2.60
C LYS A 117 -11.61 -4.60 1.96
N LEU A 118 -10.55 -3.78 1.82
CA LEU A 118 -9.24 -4.22 1.31
C LEU A 118 -8.72 -5.44 2.08
N ALA A 119 -8.57 -5.29 3.40
CA ALA A 119 -8.11 -6.35 4.29
C ALA A 119 -8.99 -7.61 4.21
N GLN A 120 -10.31 -7.47 4.02
CA GLN A 120 -11.19 -8.63 3.90
C GLN A 120 -10.92 -9.45 2.64
N MET A 121 -10.52 -8.82 1.52
CA MET A 121 -10.28 -9.51 0.25
C MET A 121 -8.95 -10.26 0.22
N ILE A 122 -7.90 -9.66 0.78
CA ILE A 122 -6.53 -10.16 0.67
C ILE A 122 -5.98 -10.87 1.92
N TYR A 123 -6.73 -10.98 3.02
CA TYR A 123 -6.23 -11.60 4.26
C TYR A 123 -5.71 -13.04 4.08
N ASP A 124 -6.47 -13.88 3.37
CA ASP A 124 -6.09 -15.28 3.13
C ASP A 124 -4.86 -15.38 2.21
N LEU A 125 -4.68 -14.41 1.30
CA LEU A 125 -3.51 -14.30 0.43
C LEU A 125 -2.29 -13.80 1.21
N ALA A 126 -2.43 -12.79 2.07
CA ALA A 126 -1.37 -12.26 2.93
C ALA A 126 -0.85 -13.30 3.93
N LEU A 127 -1.71 -14.20 4.41
CA LEU A 127 -1.33 -15.38 5.19
C LEU A 127 -0.62 -16.46 4.35
N PHE A 128 -0.93 -16.56 3.06
CA PHE A 128 -0.31 -17.51 2.14
C PHE A 128 1.09 -17.05 1.69
N SER A 129 1.23 -15.78 1.32
CA SER A 129 2.50 -15.13 0.95
C SER A 129 3.48 -14.99 2.12
N LYS A 130 2.97 -15.07 3.37
CA LYS A 130 3.71 -14.80 4.62
C LYS A 130 4.11 -13.33 4.77
N ASP A 131 3.31 -12.40 4.26
CA ASP A 131 3.32 -10.99 4.69
C ASP A 131 2.67 -10.85 6.06
N LEU A 132 1.74 -11.75 6.36
CA LEU A 132 1.02 -11.84 7.61
C LEU A 132 1.27 -13.21 8.26
N ASP A 133 1.51 -13.21 9.57
CA ASP A 133 1.57 -14.44 10.36
C ASP A 133 0.20 -14.74 11.00
N LYS A 134 -0.03 -16.01 11.38
CA LYS A 134 -1.32 -16.48 11.90
C LYS A 134 -1.74 -15.87 13.25
N SER A 135 -0.86 -15.19 13.99
CA SER A 135 -1.23 -14.47 15.21
C SER A 135 -1.97 -13.16 14.93
N VAL A 136 -1.83 -12.60 13.73
CA VAL A 136 -2.52 -11.36 13.35
C VAL A 136 -3.91 -11.67 12.83
N SER A 137 -4.90 -11.55 13.71
CA SER A 137 -6.30 -11.74 13.33
C SER A 137 -6.76 -10.74 12.26
N LEU A 138 -7.74 -11.17 11.44
CA LEU A 138 -8.41 -10.31 10.45
C LEU A 138 -8.93 -9.00 11.04
N ALA A 139 -9.40 -9.01 12.30
CA ALA A 139 -9.84 -7.81 13.00
C ALA A 139 -8.70 -6.82 13.28
N ARG A 140 -7.47 -7.31 13.52
CA ARG A 140 -6.25 -6.50 13.62
C ARG A 140 -5.82 -6.01 12.24
N PHE A 141 -5.80 -6.87 11.23
CA PHE A 141 -5.42 -6.53 9.86
C PHE A 141 -6.30 -5.42 9.26
N LYS A 142 -7.63 -5.49 9.46
CA LYS A 142 -8.62 -4.47 9.03
C LYS A 142 -8.36 -3.05 9.57
N ARG A 143 -7.60 -2.89 10.67
CA ARG A 143 -7.22 -1.57 11.21
C ARG A 143 -5.96 -1.00 10.52
N GLY A 144 -5.05 -1.89 10.15
CA GLY A 144 -3.75 -1.56 9.57
C GLY A 144 -3.80 -1.32 8.06
N ALA A 145 -4.13 -2.37 7.29
CA ALA A 145 -3.89 -2.46 5.84
C ALA A 145 -4.43 -1.26 5.06
N GLN A 146 -3.59 -0.70 4.18
CA GLN A 146 -3.88 0.50 3.38
C GLN A 146 -3.55 0.35 1.90
N GLY A 147 -2.69 -0.58 1.56
CA GLY A 147 -2.54 -1.06 0.20
C GLY A 147 -2.00 -2.49 0.20
N PHE A 148 -1.77 -3.01 -1.00
CA PHE A 148 -1.03 -4.23 -1.29
C PHE A 148 -0.58 -4.23 -2.74
N HIS A 149 0.48 -4.98 -3.00
CA HIS A 149 0.99 -5.32 -4.32
C HIS A 149 1.32 -6.81 -4.35
N TYR A 150 0.88 -7.50 -5.40
CA TYR A 150 1.13 -8.91 -5.62
C TYR A 150 1.37 -9.20 -7.10
N SER A 151 2.33 -10.08 -7.40
CA SER A 151 2.45 -10.64 -8.74
C SER A 151 1.26 -11.56 -9.05
N THR A 152 0.84 -11.57 -10.31
CA THR A 152 -0.28 -12.40 -10.78
C THR A 152 0.06 -13.89 -10.63
N GLU A 153 1.33 -14.27 -10.74
CA GLU A 153 1.83 -15.63 -10.49
C GLU A 153 1.64 -16.09 -9.04
N LEU A 154 1.86 -15.20 -8.07
CA LEU A 154 1.61 -15.50 -6.65
C LEU A 154 0.10 -15.71 -6.41
N VAL A 155 -0.75 -14.88 -7.00
CA VAL A 155 -2.22 -15.03 -6.91
C VAL A 155 -2.70 -16.32 -7.58
N VAL A 156 -2.12 -16.70 -8.73
CA VAL A 156 -2.37 -17.99 -9.40
C VAL A 156 -1.96 -19.16 -8.50
N THR A 157 -0.77 -19.09 -7.90
CA THR A 157 -0.23 -20.14 -7.02
C THR A 157 -1.12 -20.34 -5.80
N TRP A 158 -1.55 -19.25 -5.17
CA TRP A 158 -2.52 -19.24 -4.07
C TRP A 158 -3.90 -19.79 -4.48
N ALA A 159 -4.44 -19.36 -5.62
CA ALA A 159 -5.74 -19.86 -6.11
C ALA A 159 -5.71 -21.38 -6.37
N ASN A 160 -4.60 -21.90 -6.89
CA ASN A 160 -4.39 -23.33 -7.12
C ASN A 160 -4.21 -24.12 -5.81
N ASP A 161 -3.56 -23.54 -4.80
CA ASP A 161 -3.45 -24.13 -3.46
C ASP A 161 -4.82 -24.19 -2.76
N LEU A 162 -5.62 -23.12 -2.82
CA LEU A 162 -7.00 -23.13 -2.32
C LEU A 162 -7.85 -24.21 -3.01
N ALA A 163 -7.78 -24.34 -4.34
CA ALA A 163 -8.55 -25.34 -5.08
C ALA A 163 -8.21 -26.79 -4.69
N LYS A 164 -6.96 -27.06 -4.30
CA LYS A 164 -6.51 -28.40 -3.83
C LYS A 164 -6.97 -28.70 -2.40
N ARG A 165 -7.15 -27.68 -1.56
CA ARG A 165 -7.55 -27.83 -0.14
C ARG A 165 -9.06 -28.04 -0.02
N GLN A 166 -9.52 -29.24 -0.39
CA GLN A 166 -10.93 -29.68 -0.36
C GLN A 166 -11.69 -29.44 0.98
N GLN A 167 -10.99 -29.14 2.07
CA GLN A 167 -11.57 -28.89 3.41
C GLN A 167 -11.49 -27.43 3.88
N ASN A 168 -10.81 -26.52 3.17
CA ASN A 168 -10.73 -25.12 3.55
C ASN A 168 -11.57 -24.26 2.60
N ILE A 169 -12.79 -23.92 3.03
CA ILE A 169 -13.62 -22.94 2.34
C ILE A 169 -12.89 -21.59 2.38
N ALA A 170 -12.50 -21.07 1.22
CA ALA A 170 -11.90 -19.73 1.09
C ALA A 170 -12.84 -18.68 1.72
N SER A 171 -12.29 -17.65 2.38
CA SER A 171 -13.15 -16.63 2.98
C SER A 171 -13.97 -15.94 1.88
N ALA A 172 -15.16 -15.44 2.23
CA ALA A 172 -16.02 -14.73 1.27
C ALA A 172 -15.29 -13.57 0.55
N GLY A 173 -14.29 -12.96 1.19
CA GLY A 173 -13.43 -11.95 0.56
C GLY A 173 -12.48 -12.53 -0.48
N ALA A 174 -11.79 -13.64 -0.17
CA ALA A 174 -10.93 -14.35 -1.12
C ALA A 174 -11.71 -14.87 -2.34
N THR A 175 -12.90 -15.45 -2.11
CA THR A 175 -13.81 -15.88 -3.19
C THR A 175 -14.20 -14.71 -4.08
N THR A 176 -14.69 -13.62 -3.51
CA THR A 176 -15.07 -12.41 -4.28
C THR A 176 -13.89 -11.83 -5.07
N PHE A 177 -12.66 -11.90 -4.52
CA PHE A 177 -11.44 -11.41 -5.18
C PHE A 177 -11.10 -12.26 -6.41
N LEU A 178 -11.03 -13.59 -6.25
CA LEU A 178 -10.72 -14.52 -7.34
C LEU A 178 -11.80 -14.54 -8.42
N GLU A 179 -13.08 -14.49 -8.04
CA GLU A 179 -14.20 -14.37 -8.99
C GLU A 179 -14.09 -13.09 -9.82
N LYS A 180 -13.77 -11.94 -9.20
CA LYS A 180 -13.61 -10.68 -9.93
C LYS A 180 -12.42 -10.71 -10.89
N LEU A 181 -11.27 -11.22 -10.48
CA LEU A 181 -10.10 -11.38 -11.35
C LEU A 181 -10.37 -12.35 -12.52
N HIS A 182 -11.20 -13.36 -12.31
CA HIS A 182 -11.65 -14.26 -13.39
C HIS A 182 -12.59 -13.54 -14.38
N ASN A 183 -13.61 -12.85 -13.87
CA ASN A 183 -14.60 -12.16 -14.69
C ASN A 183 -13.99 -11.04 -15.54
N ASP A 184 -12.98 -10.35 -15.01
CA ASP A 184 -12.25 -9.28 -15.70
C ASP A 184 -11.08 -9.81 -16.56
N LYS A 185 -10.96 -11.14 -16.71
CA LYS A 185 -9.96 -11.81 -17.56
C LYS A 185 -8.51 -11.45 -17.18
N VAL A 186 -8.25 -11.28 -15.88
CA VAL A 186 -6.89 -11.26 -15.29
C VAL A 186 -6.40 -12.69 -15.09
N LEU A 187 -7.32 -13.58 -14.69
CA LEU A 187 -7.10 -15.00 -14.48
C LEU A 187 -8.07 -15.82 -15.33
N PHE A 188 -7.68 -17.03 -15.73
CA PHE A 188 -8.57 -18.02 -16.33
C PHE A 188 -8.61 -19.30 -15.51
N LYS A 189 -9.80 -19.89 -15.37
CA LYS A 189 -9.99 -21.22 -14.78
C LYS A 189 -10.01 -22.27 -15.90
N SER A 190 -9.24 -23.34 -15.74
CA SER A 190 -9.13 -24.45 -16.70
C SER A 190 -8.97 -25.75 -15.94
N GLU A 191 -9.88 -26.72 -16.15
CA GLU A 191 -9.75 -28.11 -15.63
C GLU A 191 -9.44 -28.21 -14.12
N GLY A 192 -10.10 -27.36 -13.31
CA GLY A 192 -9.89 -27.31 -11.85
C GLY A 192 -8.67 -26.50 -11.40
N SER A 193 -7.84 -26.01 -12.33
CA SER A 193 -6.71 -25.11 -12.09
C SER A 193 -7.02 -23.65 -12.47
N CYS A 194 -6.17 -22.74 -11.98
CA CYS A 194 -6.15 -21.32 -12.32
C CYS A 194 -4.84 -21.00 -13.06
N ARG A 195 -4.88 -20.09 -14.04
CA ARG A 195 -3.71 -19.57 -14.76
C ARG A 195 -3.83 -18.08 -15.05
N ALA A 196 -2.69 -17.39 -15.18
CA ALA A 196 -2.66 -16.00 -15.61
C ALA A 196 -3.03 -15.87 -17.10
N THR A 197 -3.44 -14.67 -17.52
CA THR A 197 -3.61 -14.35 -18.95
C THR A 197 -2.34 -13.86 -19.63
N GLY A 198 -1.29 -13.56 -18.87
CA GLY A 198 -0.03 -12.99 -19.36
C GLY A 198 -0.09 -11.51 -19.75
N LYS A 199 -1.28 -10.88 -19.72
CA LYS A 199 -1.45 -9.44 -19.99
C LYS A 199 -1.19 -8.58 -18.74
N VAL A 200 -1.63 -9.08 -17.59
CA VAL A 200 -1.43 -8.45 -16.29
C VAL A 200 -0.31 -9.22 -15.59
N GLN A 201 0.73 -8.49 -15.18
CA GLN A 201 1.83 -8.98 -14.35
C GLN A 201 1.54 -8.69 -12.88
N HIS A 202 1.02 -7.49 -12.56
CA HIS A 202 0.84 -7.02 -11.18
C HIS A 202 -0.62 -6.76 -10.82
N ILE A 203 -0.98 -7.06 -9.58
CA ILE A 203 -2.30 -6.75 -9.00
C ILE A 203 -2.05 -5.89 -7.77
N ILE A 204 -2.43 -4.63 -7.85
CA ILE A 204 -2.28 -3.67 -6.75
C ILE A 204 -3.64 -3.20 -6.25
N GLY A 205 -3.74 -2.86 -4.97
CA GLY A 205 -4.94 -2.25 -4.43
C GLY A 205 -4.66 -1.30 -3.29
N ALA A 206 -5.47 -0.25 -3.18
CA ALA A 206 -5.28 0.82 -2.19
C ALA A 206 -6.60 1.23 -1.52
N ALA A 207 -6.51 1.69 -0.28
CA ALA A 207 -7.61 2.20 0.53
C ALA A 207 -7.19 3.50 1.23
N PRO A 208 -8.07 4.49 1.44
CA PRO A 208 -7.76 5.68 2.23
C PRO A 208 -7.56 5.33 3.72
N GLY A 209 -6.76 6.14 4.43
CA GLY A 209 -6.54 6.02 5.87
C GLY A 209 -6.53 7.37 6.59
N LYS A 210 -6.50 7.36 7.93
CA LYS A 210 -6.59 8.57 8.77
C LYS A 210 -5.50 9.62 8.47
N LYS A 211 -4.33 9.20 7.99
CA LYS A 211 -3.16 10.07 7.72
C LYS A 211 -2.68 10.07 6.26
N ARG A 212 -3.22 9.21 5.38
CA ARG A 212 -2.78 9.06 3.98
C ARG A 212 -3.98 8.93 3.06
N SER A 213 -3.99 9.69 1.97
CA SER A 213 -5.06 9.68 0.96
C SER A 213 -5.08 8.36 0.17
N LEU A 214 -6.17 8.11 -0.57
CA LEU A 214 -6.22 6.98 -1.50
C LEU A 214 -5.15 7.11 -2.58
N ALA A 215 -4.99 8.30 -3.17
CA ALA A 215 -4.00 8.56 -4.23
C ALA A 215 -2.56 8.26 -3.77
N LEU A 216 -2.18 8.71 -2.57
CA LEU A 216 -0.84 8.47 -2.03
C LEU A 216 -0.59 6.97 -1.72
N ASN A 217 -1.61 6.24 -1.28
CA ASN A 217 -1.47 4.78 -1.08
C ASN A 217 -1.43 4.05 -2.42
N LEU A 218 -2.19 4.47 -3.43
CA LEU A 218 -2.13 3.88 -4.77
C LEU A 218 -0.76 4.11 -5.42
N ASN A 219 -0.22 5.33 -5.35
CA ASN A 219 1.09 5.65 -5.90
C ASN A 219 2.21 4.86 -5.21
N HIS A 220 2.12 4.66 -3.90
CA HIS A 220 3.01 3.78 -3.14
C HIS A 220 3.03 2.35 -3.72
N GLU A 221 1.87 1.72 -3.95
CA GLU A 221 1.83 0.38 -4.58
C GLU A 221 2.35 0.37 -6.03
N ARG A 222 2.18 1.47 -6.79
CA ARG A 222 2.77 1.58 -8.15
C ARG A 222 4.29 1.69 -8.10
N TRP A 223 4.86 2.30 -7.07
CA TRP A 223 6.31 2.33 -6.85
C TRP A 223 6.88 0.94 -6.49
N HIS A 224 6.11 0.04 -5.87
CA HIS A 224 6.47 -1.38 -5.76
C HIS A 224 6.51 -2.07 -7.14
N VAL A 225 5.56 -1.78 -8.04
CA VAL A 225 5.64 -2.27 -9.44
C VAL A 225 6.88 -1.72 -10.17
N MET A 226 7.25 -0.45 -9.94
CA MET A 226 8.49 0.13 -10.46
C MET A 226 9.73 -0.59 -9.91
N TRP A 227 9.73 -1.00 -8.64
CA TRP A 227 10.81 -1.79 -8.04
C TRP A 227 10.95 -3.19 -8.67
N ASP A 228 9.85 -3.87 -8.99
CA ASP A 228 9.86 -5.17 -9.67
C ASP A 228 10.34 -5.07 -11.13
N GLU A 229 9.72 -4.18 -11.91
CA GLU A 229 9.89 -4.14 -13.37
C GLU A 229 11.10 -3.29 -13.83
N ASN A 230 11.60 -2.35 -13.02
CA ASN A 230 12.73 -1.49 -13.38
C ASN A 230 14.03 -1.89 -12.69
N ALA A 231 14.83 -2.72 -13.37
CA ALA A 231 16.15 -3.14 -12.90
C ALA A 231 17.08 -1.96 -12.56
N GLN A 232 17.10 -0.89 -13.35
CA GLN A 232 17.96 0.27 -13.11
C GLN A 232 17.57 1.03 -11.83
N PHE A 233 16.26 1.17 -11.56
CA PHE A 233 15.76 1.79 -10.33
C PHE A 233 16.11 0.94 -9.09
N ARG A 234 15.92 -0.38 -9.19
CA ARG A 234 16.28 -1.33 -8.14
C ARG A 234 17.79 -1.33 -7.87
N GLU A 235 18.62 -1.41 -8.91
CA GLU A 235 20.09 -1.35 -8.83
C GLU A 235 20.58 -0.03 -8.23
N LEU A 236 19.98 1.11 -8.59
CA LEU A 236 20.28 2.42 -8.00
C LEU A 236 20.07 2.40 -6.48
N TYR A 237 18.93 1.88 -6.01
CA TYR A 237 18.65 1.85 -4.57
C TYR A 237 19.42 0.78 -3.81
N LEU A 238 19.75 -0.35 -4.43
CA LEU A 238 20.68 -1.34 -3.88
C LEU A 238 22.10 -0.77 -3.76
N GLY A 239 22.58 -0.03 -4.76
CA GLY A 239 23.87 0.68 -4.71
C GLY A 239 23.89 1.76 -3.63
N LYS A 240 22.83 2.56 -3.53
CA LYS A 240 22.65 3.52 -2.41
C LYS A 240 22.72 2.79 -1.07
N TRP A 241 21.97 1.70 -0.88
CA TRP A 241 21.97 0.93 0.37
C TRP A 241 23.36 0.36 0.71
N GLN A 242 24.05 -0.22 -0.27
CA GLN A 242 25.41 -0.77 -0.09
C GLN A 242 26.42 0.30 0.33
N SER A 243 26.28 1.53 -0.18
CA SER A 243 27.14 2.68 0.17
C SER A 243 26.92 3.24 1.59
N LEU A 244 25.82 2.87 2.27
CA LEU A 244 25.55 3.31 3.63
C LEU A 244 26.46 2.59 4.63
N SER A 245 27.01 3.35 5.58
CA SER A 245 27.65 2.79 6.76
C SER A 245 26.67 1.99 7.62
N ASP A 246 27.18 1.04 8.41
CA ASP A 246 26.36 0.26 9.35
C ASP A 246 25.57 1.13 10.33
N SER A 247 26.09 2.31 10.67
CA SER A 247 25.37 3.28 11.50
C SER A 247 24.12 3.81 10.80
N GLN A 248 24.26 4.24 9.55
CA GLN A 248 23.14 4.72 8.73
C GLN A 248 22.12 3.62 8.46
N LYS A 249 22.58 2.39 8.14
CA LYS A 249 21.68 1.23 7.97
C LYS A 249 20.89 0.96 9.24
N ARG A 250 21.52 0.92 10.42
CA ARG A 250 20.82 0.76 11.71
C ARG A 250 19.80 1.86 11.97
N THR A 251 20.12 3.12 11.67
CA THR A 251 19.16 4.24 11.81
C THR A 251 17.96 4.10 10.86
N LEU A 252 18.18 3.69 9.60
CA LEU A 252 17.09 3.42 8.66
C LEU A 252 16.22 2.26 9.15
N LEU A 253 16.82 1.11 9.49
CA LEU A 253 16.12 -0.09 9.99
C LEU A 253 15.18 0.24 11.17
N GLN A 254 15.64 1.07 12.12
CA GLN A 254 14.83 1.54 13.25
C GLN A 254 13.57 2.31 12.83
N GLY A 255 13.56 2.92 11.64
CA GLY A 255 12.39 3.60 11.06
C GLY A 255 11.30 2.64 10.53
N PHE A 256 11.64 1.38 10.23
CA PHE A 256 10.71 0.38 9.68
C PHE A 256 10.06 -0.45 10.79
N ILE A 257 9.47 0.25 11.77
CA ILE A 257 8.77 -0.35 12.91
C ILE A 257 7.63 -1.26 12.41
N GLY A 258 7.72 -2.55 12.73
CA GLY A 258 6.74 -3.57 12.36
C GLY A 258 7.11 -4.43 11.14
N TYR A 259 8.20 -4.11 10.42
CA TYR A 259 8.77 -4.97 9.38
C TYR A 259 9.66 -6.03 10.03
N ASN A 260 9.71 -7.24 9.45
CA ASN A 260 10.67 -8.25 9.90
C ASN A 260 12.09 -7.78 9.51
N GLN A 261 12.91 -7.46 10.51
CA GLN A 261 14.28 -6.98 10.34
C GLN A 261 15.23 -8.03 9.75
N GLU A 262 14.85 -9.32 9.78
CA GLU A 262 15.57 -10.41 9.10
C GLU A 262 15.37 -10.38 7.58
N ARG A 263 14.35 -9.67 7.07
CA ARG A 263 14.07 -9.50 5.64
C ARG A 263 14.62 -8.17 5.13
N GLU A 264 15.93 -7.97 5.24
CA GLU A 264 16.62 -6.73 4.85
C GLU A 264 16.18 -6.22 3.46
N MET A 265 16.13 -7.09 2.45
CA MET A 265 15.71 -6.74 1.09
C MET A 265 14.30 -6.12 1.00
N GLN A 266 13.35 -6.60 1.81
CA GLN A 266 11.99 -6.03 1.89
C GLN A 266 12.01 -4.61 2.48
N ILE A 267 12.97 -4.32 3.37
CA ILE A 267 13.15 -2.99 3.94
C ILE A 267 13.86 -2.05 2.95
N VAL A 268 14.82 -2.54 2.16
CA VAL A 268 15.46 -1.74 1.10
C VAL A 268 14.46 -1.33 0.02
N GLU A 269 13.58 -2.26 -0.37
CA GLU A 269 12.46 -2.02 -1.28
C GLU A 269 11.52 -0.93 -0.74
N GLU A 270 10.99 -1.13 0.47
CA GLU A 270 10.08 -0.18 1.12
C GLU A 270 10.73 1.20 1.33
N TRP A 271 12.04 1.24 1.60
CA TRP A 271 12.80 2.49 1.65
C TRP A 271 12.86 3.18 0.28
N ALA A 272 13.18 2.44 -0.78
CA ALA A 272 13.18 2.95 -2.15
C ALA A 272 11.81 3.52 -2.55
N VAL A 273 10.72 2.82 -2.20
CA VAL A 273 9.36 3.27 -2.42
C VAL A 273 9.05 4.56 -1.64
N LYS A 274 9.35 4.61 -0.33
CA LYS A 274 9.06 5.78 0.52
C LYS A 274 9.81 7.05 0.13
N GLU A 275 11.01 6.93 -0.45
CA GLU A 275 11.77 8.07 -0.96
C GLU A 275 11.13 8.71 -2.19
N ASN A 276 10.28 7.98 -2.94
CA ASN A 276 9.69 8.43 -4.20
C ASN A 276 8.16 8.57 -4.20
N GLU A 277 7.44 7.94 -3.26
CA GLU A 277 5.96 7.83 -3.23
C GLU A 277 5.15 9.14 -3.32
N ARG A 278 5.80 10.30 -3.11
CA ARG A 278 5.19 11.63 -3.20
C ARG A 278 5.06 12.11 -4.64
N GLU A 279 5.96 11.68 -5.51
CA GLU A 279 5.97 12.03 -6.92
C GLU A 279 5.20 10.96 -7.72
N PRO A 280 4.30 11.35 -8.64
CA PRO A 280 3.63 10.40 -9.52
C PRO A 280 4.65 9.79 -10.49
N LEU A 281 4.47 8.52 -10.83
CA LEU A 281 5.31 7.85 -11.82
C LEU A 281 5.07 8.46 -13.22
N GLN A 282 6.14 8.91 -13.84
CA GLN A 282 6.14 9.44 -15.22
C GLN A 282 6.50 8.31 -16.22
N ASN A 283 6.22 8.53 -17.51
CA ASN A 283 6.51 7.58 -18.59
C ASN A 283 7.95 7.65 -19.10
#